data_AF-A0A084WER3-F1
#
_entry.id   AF-A0A084WER3-F1
#
_cell.length_a   1.000
_cell.length_b   1.000
_cell.length_c   1.000
_cell.angle_alpha   90.00
_cell.angle_beta   90.00
_cell.angle_gamma   90.00
#
_symmetry.space_group_name_H-M   'P 1'
#
loop_
_entity.id
_entity.type
_entity.pdbx_description
1 polymer ?
#
loop_
_entity_poly.entity_id
_entity_poly.type
_entity_poly.pdbx_seq_one_letter_code
_entity_poly.pdbx_strand_id
1 'polypeptide(L)' 'MSGCQNCVWIQYAAELTKILNDGGDKARELVLEKISDPSLKMFLKMELQNIETKSDPDDPT' A
#
# COMPACT_ATOMS: atom_id res chain seq x y z
N MET A 1 -9.62 -10.22 -0.33
CA MET A 1 -10.47 -9.49 0.64
C MET A 1 -9.53 -8.77 1.57
N SER A 2 -9.40 -7.45 1.44
CA SER A 2 -8.52 -6.71 2.35
C SER A 2 -9.17 -6.69 3.74
N GLY A 3 -8.48 -7.19 4.75
CA GLY A 3 -8.97 -7.30 6.12
C GLY A 3 -9.26 -5.95 6.79
N CYS A 4 -8.97 -4.82 6.14
CA CYS A 4 -9.22 -3.49 6.63
C CYS A 4 -9.56 -2.55 5.46
N GLN A 5 -10.86 -2.31 5.21
CA GLN A 5 -11.33 -1.45 4.11
C GLN A 5 -10.80 0.00 4.18
N ASN A 6 -10.33 0.45 5.34
CA ASN A 6 -9.85 1.82 5.57
C ASN A 6 -8.43 1.84 6.17
N CYS A 7 -7.57 0.90 5.80
CA CYS A 7 -6.21 0.89 6.32
C CYS A 7 -5.43 2.08 5.76
N VAL A 8 -5.17 3.08 6.59
CA VAL A 8 -4.36 4.27 6.26
C VAL A 8 -3.03 3.90 5.62
N TRP A 9 -2.37 2.82 6.07
CA TRP A 9 -1.09 2.39 5.52
C TRP A 9 -1.18 1.82 4.11
N ILE A 10 -2.29 1.15 3.78
CA ILE A 10 -2.54 0.63 2.42
C ILE A 10 -2.82 1.79 1.46
N GLN A 11 -3.65 2.76 1.88
CA GLN A 11 -3.91 3.97 1.09
C GLN A 11 -2.64 4.78 0.88
N TYR A 12 -1.87 4.99 1.94
CA TYR A 12 -0.59 5.70 1.87
C TYR A 12 0.42 5.01 0.95
N ALA A 13 0.52 3.67 0.99
CA ALA A 13 1.37 2.93 0.07
C ALA A 13 0.93 3.09 -1.40
N ALA A 14 -0.39 3.11 -1.66
CA ALA A 14 -0.92 3.29 -3.00
C ALA A 14 -0.64 4.70 -3.55
N GLU A 15 -0.83 5.75 -2.75
CA GLU A 15 -0.47 7.12 -3.14
C GLU A 15 1.03 7.28 -3.35
N LEU A 16 1.85 6.72 -2.46
CA LEU A 16 3.30 6.76 -2.57
C LEU A 16 3.77 6.05 -3.84
N THR A 17 3.14 4.94 -4.22
CA THR A 17 3.39 4.24 -5.49
C THR A 17 3.11 5.14 -6.71
N LYS A 18 2.01 5.92 -6.69
CA LYS A 18 1.68 6.88 -7.76
C LYS A 18 2.74 7.98 -7.88
N ILE A 19 3.25 8.48 -6.74
CA ILE A 19 4.27 9.53 -6.70
C ILE A 19 5.63 9.02 -7.16
N LEU A 20 6.03 7.83 -6.72
CA LEU A 20 7.33 7.25 -7.06
C LEU A 20 7.37 6.64 -8.47
N ASN A 21 6.20 6.32 -9.05
CA ASN A 21 6.03 5.69 -10.36
C ASN A 21 6.94 4.47 -10.57
N ASP A 22 7.09 3.67 -9.51
CA ASP A 22 8.07 2.59 -9.39
C ASP A 22 7.42 1.20 -9.39
N GLY A 23 6.13 1.10 -9.71
CA GLY A 23 5.36 -0.15 -9.64
C GLY A 23 5.05 -0.62 -8.21
N GLY A 24 5.41 0.18 -7.20
CA GLY A 24 5.08 -0.05 -5.78
C GLY A 24 6.21 -0.68 -4.97
N ASP A 25 7.35 -1.03 -5.57
CA ASP A 25 8.45 -1.68 -4.84
C ASP A 25 9.03 -0.83 -3.71
N LYS A 26 9.46 0.41 -3.98
CA LYS A 26 10.03 1.28 -2.95
C LYS A 26 8.94 1.82 -2.03
N ALA A 27 7.73 2.04 -2.55
CA ALA A 27 6.59 2.45 -1.72
C ALA A 27 6.31 1.42 -0.62
N ARG A 28 6.35 0.12 -0.94
CA ARG A 28 6.20 -0.98 0.02
C ARG A 28 7.29 -0.98 1.08
N GLU A 29 8.54 -0.88 0.67
CA GLU A 29 9.68 -0.89 1.57
C GLU A 29 9.61 0.27 2.58
N LEU A 30 9.40 1.49 2.08
CA LEU A 30 9.30 2.70 2.91
C LEU A 30 8.14 2.63 3.92
N VAL A 31 7.01 2.06 3.53
CA VAL A 31 5.89 1.86 4.44
C VAL A 31 6.25 0.84 5.52
N LEU A 32 6.81 -0.31 5.15
CA LEU A 32 7.18 -1.36 6.10
C LEU A 32 8.30 -0.93 7.06
N GLU A 33 9.18 -0.03 6.66
CA GLU A 33 10.19 0.58 7.54
C GLU A 33 9.57 1.47 8.63
N LYS A 34 8.45 2.14 8.35
CA LYS A 34 7.76 3.02 9.31
C LYS A 34 6.95 2.26 10.36
N ILE A 35 6.69 0.97 10.15
CA ILE A 35 5.90 0.16 11.09
C ILE A 35 6.80 -0.49 12.14
N SER A 36 6.60 -0.09 13.39
CA SER A 36 7.24 -0.71 14.55
C SER A 36 6.52 -1.95 15.07
N ASP A 37 5.19 -2.02 14.90
CA ASP A 37 4.41 -3.16 15.37
C ASP A 37 4.60 -4.39 14.45
N PRO A 38 5.13 -5.51 14.97
CA PRO A 38 5.47 -6.66 14.14
C PRO A 38 4.24 -7.35 13.54
N SER A 39 3.10 -7.33 14.23
CA SER A 39 1.86 -7.94 13.77
C SER A 39 1.28 -7.17 12.58
N LEU A 40 1.22 -5.84 12.70
CA LEU A 40 0.80 -4.92 11.65
C LEU A 40 1.76 -4.96 10.45
N LYS A 41 3.07 -5.06 10.69
CA LYS A 41 4.07 -5.17 9.62
C LYS A 41 3.87 -6.46 8.82
N MET A 42 3.59 -7.58 9.48
CA MET A 42 3.31 -8.85 8.79
C MET A 42 2.01 -8.77 7.98
N PHE A 43 0.95 -8.20 8.56
CA PHE A 43 -0.31 -7.96 7.85
C PHE A 43 -0.10 -7.12 6.59
N LEU A 44 0.55 -5.96 6.72
CA LEU A 44 0.83 -5.08 5.59
C LEU A 44 1.73 -5.75 4.56
N LYS A 45 2.73 -6.54 4.95
CA LYS A 45 3.57 -7.25 3.99
C LYS A 45 2.77 -8.18 3.08
N MET A 46 1.71 -8.81 3.58
CA MET A 46 0.82 -9.67 2.78
C MET A 46 -0.13 -8.85 1.91
N GLU A 47 -0.75 -7.80 2.47
CA GLU A 47 -1.71 -6.97 1.72
C GLU A 47 -1.03 -6.15 0.61
N LEU A 48 0.15 -5.57 0.88
CA LEU A 48 0.85 -4.71 -0.04
C LEU A 48 1.44 -5.47 -1.25
N GLN A 49 1.71 -6.78 -1.13
CA GLN A 49 2.12 -7.63 -2.28
C GLN A 49 1.07 -7.61 -3.39
N ASN A 50 -0.21 -7.39 -3.06
CA ASN A 50 -1.32 -7.43 -3.99
C ASN A 50 -1.76 -6.04 -4.49
N ILE A 51 -0.98 -4.98 -4.20
CA ILE A 51 -1.29 -3.61 -4.66
C ILE A 51 -1.04 -3.40 -6.15
N GLU A 52 -0.45 -4.37 -6.86
CA GLU A 52 -0.19 -4.26 -8.29
C GLU A 52 -1.48 -3.88 -9.06
N THR A 53 -1.43 -2.69 -9.67
CA THR A 53 -2.35 -2.25 -10.74
C THR A 53 -3.83 -2.16 -10.39
N LYS A 54 -4.18 -1.42 -9.32
CA LYS A 54 -5.38 -0.59 -9.39
C LYS A 54 -4.99 0.85 -9.71
N SER A 55 -4.67 1.09 -10.98
CA SER A 55 -5.11 2.34 -11.59
C SER A 55 -6.64 2.28 -11.57
N ASP A 56 -7.25 2.75 -10.49
CA ASP A 56 -8.71 2.89 -10.43
C ASP A 56 -9.15 3.69 -11.67
N PRO A 57 -10.01 3.14 -12.56
CA PRO A 57 -10.59 3.90 -13.68
C PRO A 57 -11.66 4.90 -13.23
N ASP A 58 -11.97 4.98 -11.92
CA ASP A 58 -13.01 5.82 -11.34
C ASP A 58 -12.39 6.96 -10.51
N ASP A 59 -11.72 7.89 -11.20
CA ASP A 59 -11.59 9.28 -10.73
C ASP A 59 -12.55 10.13 -11.58
N PRO A 60 -13.82 10.31 -11.18
CA PRO A 60 -14.68 11.25 -11.86
C PRO A 60 -14.27 12.66 -11.39
N THR A 61 -13.64 13.40 -12.31
CA THR A 61 -13.71 14.87 -12.36
C THR A 61 -15.10 15.40 -12.03
#